data_AF-A0A2A9NW46-F1
#
_entry.id   AF-A0A2A9NW46-F1
#
_cell.length_a   1.000
_cell.length_b   1.000
_cell.length_c   1.000
_cell.angle_alpha   90.00
_cell.angle_beta   90.00
_cell.angle_gamma   90.00
#
_symmetry.space_group_name_H-M   'P 1'
#
loop_
_entity.id
_entity.type
_entity.pdbx_description
1 polymer ?
#
loop_
_entity_poly.entity_id
_entity_poly.type
_entity_poly.pdbx_seq_one_letter_code
_entity_poly.pdbx_strand_id
1 'polypeptide(L)'
;MPTQADHPNIHSLLGLHPSSPLLIQFLQFLANEMTPVPIPKIYPDAVYFNYYTLGLSLLFIPQPGFKPNPTRKLSEYDNDKLVLDSIYLYNTPPKLVNATAGSGVIGRAEQAFSAFALLPLELELAVDNKNKDGNVVTRPQKVEITREGSGKDFVRVLGEPDRKGGGVGPTSGSIGIWCEWTQNGIMVEFGGEEAIGPGAWERGKDAVWKTITLFAPQGNI
;
A
#
# COMPACT_ATOMS: atom_id res chain seq x y z
N MET A 1 11.66 8.94 18.47
CA MET A 1 10.95 8.48 17.26
C MET A 1 9.47 8.72 17.50
N PRO A 2 8.74 9.26 16.51
CA PRO A 2 7.32 9.55 16.69
C PRO A 2 6.55 8.25 16.94
N THR A 3 5.64 8.25 17.91
CA THR A 3 4.77 7.11 18.23
C THR A 3 3.40 7.31 17.59
N GLN A 4 2.79 6.23 17.10
CA GLN A 4 1.51 6.27 16.37
C GLN A 4 0.30 6.80 17.18
N ALA A 5 0.41 6.85 18.52
CA ALA A 5 -0.71 7.12 19.44
C ALA A 5 -1.40 8.50 19.28
N ASP A 6 -0.79 9.47 18.58
CA ASP A 6 -1.32 10.83 18.43
C ASP A 6 -1.79 11.17 17.00
N HIS A 7 -1.85 10.18 16.10
CA HIS A 7 -2.06 10.45 14.67
C HIS A 7 -3.33 9.82 14.09
N PRO A 8 -3.94 10.47 13.08
CA PRO A 8 -5.12 9.93 12.41
C PRO A 8 -4.83 8.55 11.83
N ASN A 9 -5.80 7.65 11.96
CA ASN A 9 -5.81 6.38 11.26
C ASN A 9 -5.52 6.65 9.77
N ILE A 10 -4.52 5.99 9.19
CA ILE A 10 -4.10 6.23 7.81
C ILE A 10 -5.24 5.99 6.79
N HIS A 11 -6.21 5.12 7.09
CA HIS A 11 -7.41 4.95 6.27
C HIS A 11 -8.30 6.19 6.25
N SER A 12 -8.29 7.02 7.31
CA SER A 12 -9.06 8.26 7.36
C SER A 12 -8.52 9.35 6.41
N LEU A 13 -7.38 9.12 5.78
CA LEU A 13 -6.84 10.02 4.76
C LEU A 13 -7.49 9.83 3.39
N LEU A 14 -8.11 8.67 3.16
CA LEU A 14 -8.80 8.36 1.91
C LEU A 14 -9.96 9.36 1.66
N GLY A 15 -10.14 9.76 0.41
CA GLY A 15 -11.09 10.79 -0.02
C GLY A 15 -10.58 12.23 0.14
N LEU A 16 -9.49 12.46 0.87
CA LEU A 16 -8.92 13.80 1.01
C LEU A 16 -8.27 14.31 -0.27
N HIS A 17 -8.19 15.63 -0.40
CA HIS A 17 -7.59 16.30 -1.56
C HIS A 17 -6.09 16.51 -1.28
N PRO A 18 -5.23 16.67 -2.30
CA PRO A 18 -3.81 16.97 -2.11
C PRO A 18 -3.53 18.22 -1.25
N SER A 19 -4.45 19.18 -1.27
CA SER A 19 -4.43 20.44 -0.49
C SER A 19 -4.96 20.29 0.95
N SER A 20 -5.46 19.11 1.33
CA SER A 20 -6.08 18.89 2.65
C SER A 20 -5.07 19.14 3.78
N PRO A 21 -5.41 19.99 4.78
CA PRO A 21 -4.54 20.23 5.93
C PRO A 21 -4.20 18.94 6.70
N LEU A 22 -5.15 18.01 6.80
CA LEU A 22 -4.96 16.74 7.49
C LEU A 22 -3.92 15.85 6.77
N LEU A 23 -3.97 15.82 5.43
CA LEU A 23 -3.00 15.08 4.63
C LEU A 23 -1.61 15.72 4.71
N ILE A 24 -1.53 17.05 4.65
CA ILE A 24 -0.27 17.79 4.79
C ILE A 24 0.37 17.54 6.16
N GLN A 25 -0.41 17.60 7.24
CA GLN A 25 0.07 17.31 8.60
C GLN A 25 0.59 15.88 8.72
N PHE A 26 -0.11 14.90 8.15
CA PHE A 26 0.36 13.51 8.14
C PHE A 26 1.68 13.34 7.39
N LEU A 27 1.84 14.00 6.23
CA LEU A 27 3.07 13.97 5.46
C LEU A 27 4.24 14.68 6.17
N GLN A 28 3.97 15.80 6.84
CA GLN A 28 4.96 16.51 7.65
C GLN A 28 5.42 15.65 8.82
N PHE A 29 4.50 15.01 9.52
CA PHE A 29 4.80 14.07 10.58
C PHE A 29 5.72 12.93 10.09
N LEU A 30 5.38 12.30 8.97
CA LEU A 30 6.19 11.27 8.33
C LEU A 30 7.61 11.73 8.01
N ALA A 31 7.76 12.99 7.63
CA ALA A 31 9.01 13.60 7.22
C ALA A 31 9.71 14.39 8.34
N ASN A 32 9.35 14.17 9.62
CA ASN A 32 9.87 14.88 10.79
C ASN A 32 9.73 16.41 10.69
N GLU A 33 8.49 16.88 10.55
CA GLU A 33 8.07 18.29 10.47
C GLU A 33 8.50 19.05 9.20
N MET A 34 9.18 18.39 8.26
CA MET A 34 9.46 18.94 6.94
C MET A 34 8.31 18.63 5.99
N THR A 35 7.89 19.57 5.14
CA THR A 35 6.90 19.25 4.08
C THR A 35 7.60 18.49 2.96
N PRO A 36 7.32 17.19 2.76
CA PRO A 36 7.98 16.44 1.70
C PRO A 36 7.41 16.87 0.34
N VAL A 37 8.28 16.95 -0.67
CA VAL A 37 7.87 17.27 -2.04
C VAL A 37 7.68 15.96 -2.81
N PRO A 38 6.48 15.68 -3.37
CA PRO A 38 6.25 14.47 -4.14
C PRO A 38 6.94 14.52 -5.50
N ILE A 39 7.27 13.35 -6.04
CA ILE A 39 7.60 13.18 -7.45
C ILE A 39 6.35 12.68 -8.17
N PRO A 40 5.67 13.53 -8.97
CA PRO A 40 4.41 13.17 -9.60
C PRO A 40 4.60 12.20 -10.77
N LYS A 41 3.68 11.24 -10.91
CA LYS A 41 3.44 10.52 -12.18
C LYS A 41 1.98 10.71 -12.56
N ILE A 42 1.75 11.23 -13.76
CA ILE A 42 0.43 11.70 -14.18
C ILE A 42 -0.05 10.82 -15.32
N TYR A 43 -1.27 10.30 -15.16
CA TYR A 43 -2.02 9.53 -16.13
C TYR A 43 -3.39 10.20 -16.35
N PRO A 44 -4.07 9.94 -17.48
CA PRO A 44 -5.37 10.55 -17.75
C PRO A 44 -6.47 10.26 -16.72
N ASP A 45 -6.30 9.20 -15.93
CA ASP A 45 -7.24 8.65 -14.96
C ASP A 45 -6.69 8.62 -13.52
N ALA A 46 -5.41 8.94 -13.31
CA ALA A 46 -4.79 8.91 -12.00
C ALA A 46 -3.57 9.83 -11.90
N VAL A 47 -3.32 10.36 -10.71
CA VAL A 47 -2.13 11.15 -10.38
C VAL A 47 -1.46 10.55 -9.16
N TYR A 48 -0.25 10.04 -9.33
CA TYR A 48 0.55 9.50 -8.23
C TYR A 48 1.46 10.58 -7.66
N PHE A 49 1.44 10.75 -6.36
CA PHE A 49 2.43 11.52 -5.61
C PHE A 49 3.38 10.53 -4.92
N ASN A 50 4.57 10.34 -5.49
CA ASN A 50 5.55 9.39 -4.97
C ASN A 50 6.49 10.06 -3.98
N TYR A 51 6.60 9.53 -2.78
CA TYR A 51 7.53 9.94 -1.72
C TYR A 51 8.52 8.81 -1.45
N TYR A 52 9.50 8.66 -2.34
CA TYR A 52 10.43 7.52 -2.35
C TYR A 52 11.16 7.31 -1.02
N THR A 53 11.64 8.38 -0.39
CA THR A 53 12.36 8.30 0.89
C THR A 53 11.46 7.95 2.08
N LEU A 54 10.15 8.16 1.95
CA LEU A 54 9.16 7.81 2.97
C LEU A 54 8.59 6.40 2.78
N GLY A 55 8.92 5.73 1.66
CA GLY A 55 8.31 4.45 1.30
C GLY A 55 6.80 4.56 1.09
N LEU A 56 6.34 5.68 0.51
CA LEU A 56 4.93 6.03 0.38
C LEU A 56 4.63 6.50 -1.05
N SER A 57 3.51 6.05 -1.62
CA SER A 57 2.90 6.69 -2.78
C SER A 57 1.41 6.93 -2.54
N LEU A 58 0.91 8.08 -2.97
CA LEU A 58 -0.50 8.46 -2.88
C LEU A 58 -1.08 8.50 -4.29
N LEU A 59 -2.13 7.72 -4.57
CA LEU A 59 -2.83 7.72 -5.84
C LEU A 59 -4.10 8.54 -5.70
N PHE A 60 -4.16 9.63 -6.47
CA PHE A 60 -5.34 10.45 -6.58
C PHE A 60 -6.09 10.14 -7.88
N ILE A 61 -7.41 10.06 -7.82
CA ILE A 61 -8.27 9.97 -9.01
C ILE A 61 -8.91 11.33 -9.29
N PRO A 62 -9.12 11.68 -10.56
CA PRO A 62 -9.83 12.90 -10.92
C PRO A 62 -11.32 12.80 -10.61
N GLN A 63 -11.88 13.87 -10.08
CA GLN A 63 -13.33 14.01 -9.95
C GLN A 63 -14.02 14.06 -11.32
N PRO A 64 -15.32 13.69 -11.41
CA PRO A 64 -16.06 13.71 -12.67
C PRO A 64 -15.92 15.03 -13.43
N GLY A 65 -15.54 14.95 -14.71
CA GLY A 65 -15.34 16.12 -15.57
C GLY A 65 -13.94 16.72 -15.55
N PHE A 66 -13.06 16.29 -14.63
CA PHE A 66 -11.64 16.64 -14.65
C PHE A 66 -10.83 15.59 -15.40
N LYS A 67 -9.86 16.03 -16.21
CA LYS A 67 -8.92 15.14 -16.91
C LYS A 67 -7.49 15.65 -16.71
N PRO A 68 -6.68 14.95 -15.92
CA PRO A 68 -5.27 15.26 -15.80
C PRO A 68 -4.57 15.24 -17.16
N ASN A 69 -3.64 16.18 -17.36
CA ASN A 69 -2.85 16.30 -18.57
C ASN A 69 -1.36 16.05 -18.27
N PRO A 70 -0.80 14.89 -18.67
CA PRO A 70 0.58 14.51 -18.37
C PRO A 70 1.65 15.53 -18.78
N THR A 71 1.36 16.48 -19.67
CA THR A 71 2.30 17.52 -20.09
C THR A 71 2.34 18.74 -19.17
N ARG A 72 1.37 18.90 -18.26
CA ARG A 72 1.30 20.01 -17.30
C ARG A 72 2.14 19.75 -16.06
N LYS A 73 2.66 20.81 -15.46
CA LYS A 73 3.37 20.74 -14.18
C LYS A 73 2.36 20.54 -13.05
N LEU A 74 2.77 19.88 -11.96
CA LEU A 74 1.90 19.65 -10.81
C LEU A 74 1.34 20.95 -10.21
N SER A 75 2.10 22.04 -10.22
CA SER A 75 1.67 23.36 -9.75
C SER A 75 0.53 23.98 -10.57
N GLU A 76 0.25 23.43 -11.76
CA GLU A 76 -0.81 23.90 -12.66
C GLU A 76 -2.10 23.08 -12.51
N TYR A 77 -2.12 22.13 -11.57
CA TYR A 77 -3.30 21.33 -11.26
C TYR A 77 -4.17 22.00 -10.23
N ASP A 78 -5.48 21.90 -10.47
CA ASP A 78 -6.49 22.17 -9.48
C ASP A 78 -6.57 20.96 -8.54
N ASN A 79 -5.86 21.05 -7.41
CA ASN A 79 -5.79 19.97 -6.43
C ASN A 79 -7.17 19.60 -5.89
N ASP A 80 -8.13 20.53 -5.87
CA ASP A 80 -9.47 20.25 -5.35
C ASP A 80 -10.29 19.34 -6.26
N LYS A 81 -9.82 19.10 -7.50
CA LYS A 81 -10.40 18.15 -8.46
C LYS A 81 -9.80 16.75 -8.40
N LEU A 82 -8.95 16.50 -7.41
CA LEU A 82 -8.31 15.22 -7.16
C LEU A 82 -8.74 14.70 -5.78
N VAL A 83 -9.04 13.41 -5.68
CA VAL A 83 -9.37 12.76 -4.39
C VAL A 83 -8.43 11.59 -4.17
N LEU A 84 -7.95 11.42 -2.94
CA LEU A 84 -7.07 10.32 -2.58
C LEU A 84 -7.86 9.01 -2.61
N ASP A 85 -7.54 8.15 -3.55
CA ASP A 85 -8.23 6.87 -3.74
C ASP A 85 -7.48 5.72 -3.06
N SER A 86 -6.15 5.70 -3.21
CA SER A 86 -5.33 4.61 -2.74
C SER A 86 -4.00 5.11 -2.14
N ILE A 87 -3.55 4.43 -1.09
CA ILE A 87 -2.27 4.68 -0.40
C ILE A 87 -1.40 3.45 -0.54
N TYR A 88 -0.19 3.61 -1.08
CA TYR A 88 0.77 2.52 -1.26
C TYR A 88 1.90 2.66 -0.26
N LEU A 89 2.11 1.64 0.54
CA LEU A 89 3.20 1.49 1.48
C LEU A 89 4.21 0.51 0.90
N TYR A 90 5.48 0.87 0.92
CA TYR A 90 6.55 0.04 0.38
C TYR A 90 7.40 -0.55 1.50
N ASN A 91 7.95 -1.73 1.24
CA ASN A 91 8.91 -2.40 2.11
C ASN A 91 10.19 -2.74 1.36
N THR A 92 11.28 -2.82 2.11
CA THR A 92 12.57 -3.35 1.64
C THR A 92 13.01 -4.49 2.56
N PRO A 93 12.42 -5.69 2.45
CA PRO A 93 12.77 -6.83 3.29
C PRO A 93 14.27 -7.16 3.20
N PRO A 94 14.95 -7.51 4.31
CA PRO A 94 16.38 -7.84 4.31
C PRO A 94 16.77 -8.92 3.29
N LYS A 95 15.88 -9.91 3.05
CA LYS A 95 16.10 -10.99 2.07
C LYS A 95 16.06 -10.51 0.61
N LEU A 96 15.45 -9.37 0.31
CA LEU A 96 15.47 -8.75 -1.01
C LEU A 96 16.78 -7.97 -1.28
N VAL A 97 17.49 -7.56 -0.23
CA VAL A 97 18.73 -6.77 -0.35
C VAL A 97 19.91 -7.64 -0.78
N ASN A 98 19.93 -8.91 -0.39
CA ASN A 98 21.03 -9.86 -0.67
C ASN A 98 20.93 -10.57 -2.04
N ALA A 99 19.83 -10.38 -2.79
CA ALA A 99 19.71 -10.90 -4.16
C ALA A 99 20.47 -10.04 -5.20
N THR A 100 21.09 -8.94 -4.78
CA THR A 100 21.67 -7.92 -5.67
C THR A 100 23.04 -8.26 -6.27
N ALA A 101 23.56 -9.48 -6.11
CA ALA A 101 24.79 -9.88 -6.80
C ALA A 101 24.55 -10.62 -8.14
N GLY A 102 23.32 -10.98 -8.54
CA GLY A 102 23.15 -11.77 -9.77
C GLY A 102 21.77 -11.90 -10.41
N SER A 103 20.66 -11.52 -9.77
CA SER A 103 19.32 -11.66 -10.38
C SER A 103 18.66 -10.29 -10.56
N GLY A 104 18.85 -9.72 -11.74
CA GLY A 104 18.26 -8.43 -12.11
C GLY A 104 16.76 -8.51 -12.33
N VAL A 105 15.94 -8.50 -11.27
CA VAL A 105 14.48 -8.34 -11.42
C VAL A 105 13.83 -7.71 -10.18
N ILE A 106 14.16 -6.46 -9.89
CA ILE A 106 13.19 -5.58 -9.21
C ILE A 106 12.88 -4.51 -10.25
N GLY A 107 11.60 -4.19 -10.46
CA GLY A 107 11.24 -3.09 -11.36
C GLY A 107 12.00 -1.83 -10.94
N ARG A 108 12.73 -1.17 -11.85
CA ARG A 108 13.60 -0.01 -11.51
C ARG A 108 12.88 1.07 -10.70
N ALA A 109 11.56 1.20 -10.86
CA ALA A 109 10.74 2.16 -10.12
C ALA A 109 10.50 1.76 -8.64
N GLU A 110 10.45 0.47 -8.33
CA GLU A 110 10.26 -0.05 -6.97
C GLU A 110 11.57 -0.10 -6.18
N GLN A 111 12.69 -0.31 -6.87
CA GLN A 111 14.05 -0.20 -6.32
C GLN A 111 14.36 1.20 -5.77
N ALA A 112 13.56 2.21 -6.10
CA ALA A 112 13.74 3.58 -5.63
C ALA A 112 13.10 3.86 -4.27
N PHE A 113 12.11 3.06 -3.83
CA PHE A 113 11.42 3.31 -2.56
C PHE A 113 12.20 2.74 -1.37
N SER A 114 12.30 3.55 -0.30
CA SER A 114 12.71 3.08 1.02
C SER A 114 11.56 2.29 1.67
N ALA A 115 11.84 1.53 2.73
CA ALA A 115 10.78 0.98 3.56
C ALA A 115 9.97 2.10 4.23
N PHE A 116 8.66 1.88 4.38
CA PHE A 116 7.75 2.81 5.00
C PHE A 116 8.24 3.23 6.39
N ALA A 117 8.24 4.55 6.64
CA ALA A 117 8.94 5.15 7.77
C ALA A 117 8.29 4.89 9.15
N LEU A 118 7.00 4.55 9.20
CA LEU A 118 6.24 4.33 10.45
C LEU A 118 5.93 2.86 10.71
N LEU A 119 6.88 1.96 10.47
CA LEU A 119 6.74 0.58 10.91
C LEU A 119 7.26 0.41 12.35
N PRO A 120 6.57 -0.34 13.23
CA PRO A 120 5.31 -1.04 12.98
C PRO A 120 4.11 -0.08 12.85
N LEU A 121 3.19 -0.42 11.93
CA LEU A 121 1.97 0.35 11.65
C LEU A 121 0.74 -0.43 12.11
N GLU A 122 -0.04 0.14 13.00
CA GLU A 122 -1.33 -0.40 13.42
C GLU A 122 -2.45 0.07 12.48
N LEU A 123 -3.23 -0.85 11.92
CA LEU A 123 -4.44 -0.54 11.15
C LEU A 123 -5.67 -1.05 11.89
N GLU A 124 -6.73 -0.24 11.90
CA GLU A 124 -8.03 -0.66 12.39
C GLU A 124 -8.72 -1.53 11.34
N LEU A 125 -9.39 -2.59 11.80
CA LEU A 125 -10.09 -3.55 10.97
C LEU A 125 -11.60 -3.34 11.08
N ALA A 126 -12.33 -3.67 10.02
CA ALA A 126 -13.79 -3.61 10.05
C ALA A 126 -14.36 -4.55 11.12
N VAL A 127 -15.26 -4.01 11.95
CA VAL A 127 -15.84 -4.65 13.14
C VAL A 127 -16.79 -5.80 12.78
N ASP A 128 -17.50 -5.68 11.64
CA ASP A 128 -18.55 -6.62 11.20
C ASP A 128 -18.12 -7.47 9.99
N ASN A 129 -16.89 -7.96 10.01
CA ASN A 129 -16.39 -8.81 8.93
C ASN A 129 -17.13 -10.15 8.93
N LYS A 130 -17.76 -10.46 7.79
CA LYS A 130 -18.54 -11.69 7.61
C LYS A 130 -17.75 -12.65 6.75
N ASN A 131 -17.69 -13.92 7.13
CA ASN A 131 -17.12 -14.95 6.26
C ASN A 131 -18.00 -15.15 5.01
N LYS A 132 -17.55 -16.02 4.10
CA LYS A 132 -18.28 -16.37 2.88
C LYS A 132 -19.68 -16.96 3.13
N ASP A 133 -19.93 -17.46 4.34
CA ASP A 133 -21.23 -18.01 4.76
C ASP A 133 -22.12 -16.95 5.44
N GLY A 134 -21.67 -15.69 5.53
CA GLY A 134 -22.41 -14.59 6.14
C GLY A 134 -22.28 -14.50 7.67
N ASN A 135 -21.46 -15.34 8.30
CA ASN A 135 -21.27 -15.36 9.75
C ASN A 135 -20.24 -14.32 10.17
N VAL A 136 -20.54 -13.56 11.23
CA VAL A 136 -19.58 -12.62 11.83
C VAL A 136 -18.40 -13.41 12.40
N VAL A 137 -17.19 -13.05 11.99
CA VAL A 137 -15.97 -13.72 12.44
C VAL A 137 -15.38 -12.96 13.62
N THR A 138 -15.21 -13.63 14.75
CA THR A 138 -14.45 -13.07 15.89
C THR A 138 -12.97 -12.98 15.52
N ARG A 139 -12.45 -11.77 15.43
CA ARG A 139 -11.04 -11.49 15.12
C ARG A 139 -10.58 -10.21 15.83
N PRO A 140 -9.26 -9.96 15.91
CA PRO A 140 -8.74 -8.70 16.44
C PRO A 140 -9.34 -7.49 15.69
N GLN A 141 -9.55 -6.39 16.41
CA GLN A 141 -10.03 -5.12 15.83
C GLN A 141 -8.92 -4.33 15.14
N LYS A 142 -7.68 -4.80 15.26
CA LYS A 142 -6.49 -4.14 14.73
C LYS A 142 -5.51 -5.17 14.18
N VAL A 143 -4.75 -4.78 13.17
CA VAL A 143 -3.60 -5.51 12.67
C VAL A 143 -2.35 -4.66 12.81
N GLU A 144 -1.30 -5.24 13.39
CA GLU A 144 0.03 -4.64 13.41
C GLU A 144 0.81 -5.11 12.18
N ILE A 145 1.24 -4.17 11.35
CA ILE A 145 2.10 -4.41 10.19
C ILE A 145 3.54 -4.12 10.61
N THR A 146 4.34 -5.17 10.66
CA THR A 146 5.79 -5.09 10.89
C THR A 146 6.55 -5.20 9.58
N ARG A 147 7.85 -4.84 9.58
CA ARG A 147 8.71 -4.97 8.41
C ARG A 147 8.90 -6.44 7.97
N GLU A 148 8.81 -7.37 8.90
CA GLU A 148 9.01 -8.80 8.68
C GLU A 148 7.69 -9.57 8.47
N GLY A 149 6.55 -8.87 8.47
CA GLY A 149 5.22 -9.47 8.32
C GLY A 149 5.15 -10.37 7.08
N SER A 150 4.72 -11.62 7.28
CA SER A 150 4.66 -12.62 6.22
C SER A 150 3.23 -13.00 5.87
N GLY A 151 3.04 -13.72 4.76
CA GLY A 151 1.72 -14.17 4.30
C GLY A 151 0.89 -14.86 5.40
N LYS A 152 1.50 -15.73 6.20
CA LYS A 152 0.81 -16.38 7.33
C LYS A 152 0.42 -15.39 8.45
N ASP A 153 1.19 -14.33 8.67
CA ASP A 153 0.87 -13.34 9.70
C ASP A 153 -0.37 -12.54 9.31
N PHE A 154 -0.47 -12.15 8.03
CA PHE A 154 -1.66 -11.49 7.49
C PHE A 154 -2.89 -12.41 7.54
N VAL A 155 -2.78 -13.65 7.05
CA VAL A 155 -3.91 -14.60 7.06
C VAL A 155 -4.36 -14.94 8.48
N ARG A 156 -3.42 -15.06 9.44
CA ARG A 156 -3.76 -15.33 10.84
C ARG A 156 -4.65 -14.25 11.46
N VAL A 157 -4.48 -12.99 11.06
CA VAL A 157 -5.23 -11.85 11.63
C VAL A 157 -6.45 -11.49 10.78
N LEU A 158 -6.28 -11.42 9.46
CA LEU A 158 -7.30 -10.95 8.52
C LEU A 158 -8.24 -12.06 8.04
N GLY A 159 -7.86 -13.32 8.21
CA GLY A 159 -8.55 -14.48 7.66
C GLY A 159 -8.22 -14.74 6.19
N GLU A 160 -9.03 -15.56 5.53
CA GLU A 160 -8.90 -15.83 4.10
C GLU A 160 -9.17 -14.58 3.26
N PRO A 161 -8.37 -14.29 2.21
CA PRO A 161 -8.60 -13.14 1.35
C PRO A 161 -9.82 -13.35 0.44
N ASP A 162 -10.45 -12.23 0.05
CA ASP A 162 -11.57 -12.20 -0.89
C ASP A 162 -11.08 -12.50 -2.31
N ARG A 163 -9.96 -11.88 -2.68
CA ARG A 163 -9.33 -11.98 -3.99
C ARG A 163 -7.85 -12.25 -3.82
N LYS A 164 -7.29 -13.01 -4.76
CA LYS A 164 -5.88 -13.39 -4.75
C LYS A 164 -5.41 -13.69 -6.17
N GLY A 165 -4.14 -13.43 -6.47
CA GLY A 165 -3.59 -13.63 -7.82
C GLY A 165 -2.08 -13.45 -7.88
N GLY A 166 -1.51 -13.52 -9.08
CA GLY A 166 -0.06 -13.38 -9.29
C GLY A 166 0.73 -14.68 -9.06
N GLY A 167 2.05 -14.56 -8.96
CA GLY A 167 2.99 -15.67 -8.77
C GLY A 167 3.33 -16.48 -10.04
N VAL A 168 2.51 -16.39 -11.09
CA VAL A 168 2.73 -17.08 -12.37
C VAL A 168 3.24 -16.08 -13.42
N GLY A 169 4.49 -16.24 -13.83
CA GLY A 169 5.13 -15.41 -14.86
C GLY A 169 6.63 -15.69 -14.94
N PRO A 170 7.32 -15.29 -16.03
CA PRO A 170 8.77 -15.40 -16.11
C PRO A 170 9.40 -14.64 -14.93
N THR A 171 10.52 -15.16 -14.42
CA THR A 171 11.24 -14.56 -13.29
C THR A 171 11.56 -13.10 -13.53
N SER A 172 11.71 -12.68 -14.80
CA SER A 172 11.83 -11.29 -15.25
C SER A 172 10.47 -10.61 -15.45
N GLY A 173 9.91 -10.01 -14.39
CA GLY A 173 8.75 -9.11 -14.48
C GLY A 173 7.41 -9.70 -14.02
N SER A 174 7.39 -10.89 -13.43
CA SER A 174 6.20 -11.37 -12.73
C SER A 174 5.93 -10.52 -11.48
N ILE A 175 4.67 -10.16 -11.29
CA ILE A 175 4.19 -9.73 -9.97
C ILE A 175 4.28 -10.92 -9.01
N GLY A 176 4.61 -10.63 -7.75
CA GLY A 176 4.50 -11.62 -6.68
C GLY A 176 3.05 -12.05 -6.50
N ILE A 177 2.83 -13.12 -5.74
CA ILE A 177 1.48 -13.41 -5.26
C ILE A 177 0.96 -12.22 -4.45
N TRP A 178 -0.33 -11.97 -4.54
CA TRP A 178 -1.01 -10.91 -3.80
C TRP A 178 -2.35 -11.38 -3.26
N CYS A 179 -2.76 -10.80 -2.15
CA CYS A 179 -4.01 -11.07 -1.44
C CYS A 179 -4.74 -9.75 -1.15
N GLU A 180 -6.07 -9.74 -1.29
CA GLU A 180 -6.91 -8.58 -1.04
C GLU A 180 -8.04 -8.94 -0.06
N TRP A 181 -8.17 -8.13 1.00
CA TRP A 181 -9.25 -8.16 1.98
C TRP A 181 -10.08 -6.89 1.82
N THR A 182 -11.04 -6.96 0.92
CA THR A 182 -11.88 -5.87 0.40
C THR A 182 -12.64 -5.16 1.50
N GLN A 183 -13.20 -5.91 2.45
CA GLN A 183 -13.93 -5.35 3.60
C GLN A 183 -13.02 -4.57 4.57
N ASN A 184 -11.71 -4.73 4.47
CA ASN A 184 -10.74 -3.99 5.28
C ASN A 184 -10.06 -2.89 4.47
N GLY A 185 -10.27 -2.82 3.15
CA GLY A 185 -9.55 -1.88 2.31
C GLY A 185 -8.04 -2.13 2.31
N ILE A 186 -7.62 -3.41 2.30
CA ILE A 186 -6.22 -3.82 2.36
C ILE A 186 -5.93 -4.81 1.23
N MET A 187 -4.92 -4.52 0.42
CA MET A 187 -4.28 -5.47 -0.49
C MET A 187 -2.79 -5.56 -0.15
N VAL A 188 -2.25 -6.78 -0.18
CA VAL A 188 -0.84 -7.06 0.13
C VAL A 188 -0.23 -7.81 -1.04
N GLU A 189 0.85 -7.26 -1.61
CA GLU A 189 1.74 -7.95 -2.54
C GLU A 189 2.94 -8.49 -1.76
N PHE A 190 3.25 -9.77 -1.97
CA PHE A 190 4.39 -10.42 -1.34
C PHE A 190 5.61 -10.41 -2.27
N GLY A 191 6.79 -10.28 -1.68
CA GLY A 191 8.06 -10.24 -2.41
C GLY A 191 8.97 -11.43 -2.10
N GLY A 192 10.08 -11.47 -2.84
CA GLY A 192 11.12 -12.49 -2.72
C GLY A 192 10.84 -13.73 -3.57
N GLU A 193 11.79 -14.65 -3.57
CA GLU A 193 11.71 -15.89 -4.36
C GLU A 193 10.52 -16.77 -3.96
N GLU A 194 10.03 -16.64 -2.73
CA GLU A 194 8.86 -17.35 -2.21
C GLU A 194 7.54 -16.89 -2.84
N ALA A 195 7.49 -15.67 -3.39
CA ALA A 195 6.27 -15.08 -3.95
C ALA A 195 6.16 -15.23 -5.48
N ILE A 196 7.15 -15.84 -6.15
CA ILE A 196 7.20 -15.95 -7.61
C ILE A 196 7.52 -17.36 -8.08
N GLY A 197 7.11 -17.69 -9.30
CA GLY A 197 7.42 -18.93 -9.98
C GLY A 197 6.56 -20.13 -9.54
N PRO A 198 6.87 -21.34 -10.04
CA PRO A 198 6.15 -22.54 -9.67
C PRO A 198 6.16 -22.74 -8.14
N GLY A 199 5.01 -23.08 -7.57
CA GLY A 199 4.89 -23.31 -6.13
C GLY A 199 4.81 -22.04 -5.27
N ALA A 200 4.63 -20.85 -5.86
CA ALA A 200 4.59 -19.59 -5.11
C ALA A 200 3.44 -19.53 -4.09
N TRP A 201 2.29 -20.16 -4.37
CA TRP A 201 1.16 -20.17 -3.45
C TRP A 201 1.39 -21.06 -2.23
N GLU A 202 2.15 -22.14 -2.40
CA GLU A 202 2.53 -23.09 -1.36
C GLU A 202 3.60 -22.50 -0.43
N ARG A 203 4.53 -21.71 -1.00
CA ARG A 203 5.62 -21.04 -0.27
C ARG A 203 5.25 -19.67 0.27
N GLY A 204 4.22 -19.05 -0.30
CA GLY A 204 3.76 -17.69 -0.02
C GLY A 204 3.45 -17.39 1.45
N LYS A 205 3.14 -18.41 2.25
CA LYS A 205 2.96 -18.27 3.70
C LYS A 205 4.16 -17.66 4.42
N ASP A 206 5.37 -17.86 3.89
CA ASP A 206 6.62 -17.34 4.46
C ASP A 206 7.18 -16.15 3.66
N ALA A 207 6.50 -15.72 2.59
CA ALA A 207 6.88 -14.55 1.82
C ALA A 207 6.58 -13.27 2.62
N VAL A 208 7.56 -12.36 2.68
CA VAL A 208 7.41 -11.07 3.36
C VAL A 208 6.74 -10.08 2.41
N TRP A 209 5.85 -9.24 2.94
CA TRP A 209 5.20 -8.23 2.10
C TRP A 209 6.22 -7.25 1.50
N LYS A 210 5.94 -6.84 0.27
CA LYS A 210 6.73 -5.88 -0.49
C LYS A 210 5.97 -4.57 -0.66
N THR A 211 4.68 -4.67 -0.95
CA THR A 211 3.79 -3.52 -1.12
C THR A 211 2.48 -3.78 -0.38
N ILE A 212 1.96 -2.78 0.32
CA ILE A 212 0.61 -2.78 0.86
C ILE A 212 -0.15 -1.63 0.21
N THR A 213 -1.33 -1.90 -0.32
CA THR A 213 -2.25 -0.90 -0.83
C THR A 213 -3.42 -0.78 0.13
N LEU A 214 -3.66 0.43 0.61
CA LEU A 214 -4.84 0.80 1.38
C LEU A 214 -5.82 1.55 0.48
N PHE A 215 -7.09 1.17 0.54
CA PHE A 215 -8.17 1.75 -0.25
C PHE A 215 -9.46 1.78 0.57
N ALA A 216 -10.50 2.44 0.06
CA ALA A 216 -11.77 2.55 0.78
C ALA A 216 -12.38 1.14 1.02
N PRO A 217 -12.65 0.74 2.27
CA PRO A 217 -13.26 -0.56 2.55
C PRO A 217 -14.65 -0.71 1.89
N GLN A 218 -14.92 -1.85 1.25
CA GLN A 218 -16.25 -2.13 0.73
C GLN A 218 -17.16 -2.64 1.86
N GLY A 219 -18.25 -1.91 2.13
CA GLY A 219 -19.23 -2.27 3.16
C GLY A 219 -19.63 -1.14 4.10
N ASN A 220 -19.00 0.03 4.02
CA ASN A 220 -19.35 1.24 4.78
C ASN A 220 -19.78 2.40 3.84
N ILE A 221 -20.86 2.19 3.08
CA ILE A 221 -21.72 3.27 2.56
C ILE A 221 -23.16 2.91 2.91
#